data_AF-A0AAP9U763-F1
#
_entry.id   AF-A0AAP9U763-F1
#
_cell.length_a   1.000
_cell.length_b   1.000
_cell.length_c   1.000
_cell.angle_alpha   90.00
_cell.angle_beta   90.00
_cell.angle_gamma   90.00
#
_symmetry.space_group_name_H-M   'P 1'
#
loop_
_entity.id
_entity.type
_entity.pdbx_description
1 polymer ?
#
loop_
_entity_poly.entity_id
_entity_poly.type
_entity_poly.pdbx_seq_one_letter_code
_entity_poly.pdbx_strand_id
1 'polypeptide(L)'
;MSRTPDSRLRIEGFRKAEASLRLEGKDPTGTPLYESVKARIILGELTYEQGRSEILAYYTKADTAGPVTVGEILTEEFLKPLNMSGDELAEAMGISRQDVKDIICGMRRLSGDEARVLADIFGTDEDFWNNLQILQDSN
;
A
#
# COMPACT_ATOMS: atom_id res chain seq x y z
N MET A 1 -9.76 -42.94 10.23
CA MET A 1 -10.03 -42.06 9.06
C MET A 1 -10.10 -40.64 9.64
N SER A 2 -9.19 -39.71 9.43
CA SER A 2 -8.31 -39.43 8.29
C SER A 2 -6.97 -38.87 8.79
N ARG A 3 -5.90 -39.17 8.05
CA ARG A 3 -4.55 -38.65 8.25
C ARG A 3 -4.55 -37.11 8.16
N THR A 4 -3.86 -36.45 9.08
CA THR A 4 -2.75 -35.57 8.65
C THR A 4 -1.61 -35.65 9.65
N PRO A 5 -0.42 -36.07 9.21
CA PRO A 5 0.83 -35.95 9.95
C PRO A 5 1.37 -34.51 9.86
N ASP A 6 2.20 -34.12 10.83
CA ASP A 6 3.20 -33.04 10.72
C ASP A 6 2.72 -31.56 10.64
N SER A 7 2.41 -30.96 11.80
CA SER A 7 2.31 -29.50 11.98
C SER A 7 3.67 -28.81 12.15
N ARG A 8 4.77 -29.56 12.23
CA ARG A 8 6.12 -29.00 12.41
C ARG A 8 6.54 -28.24 11.15
N LEU A 9 6.09 -28.68 9.98
CA LEU A 9 6.11 -27.96 8.69
C LEU A 9 5.31 -26.62 8.68
N ARG A 10 4.35 -26.38 9.59
CA ARG A 10 3.55 -25.12 9.65
C ARG A 10 4.26 -23.99 10.39
N ILE A 11 5.14 -24.34 11.32
CA ILE A 11 5.85 -23.44 12.24
C ILE A 11 7.16 -22.93 11.62
N GLU A 12 7.74 -23.70 10.70
CA GLU A 12 8.92 -23.34 9.91
C GLU A 12 8.61 -22.39 8.73
N GLY A 13 7.33 -22.23 8.37
CA GLY A 13 6.88 -21.37 7.28
C GLY A 13 6.47 -19.94 7.68
N PHE A 14 5.95 -19.71 8.90
CA PHE A 14 5.92 -18.34 9.46
C PHE A 14 7.33 -17.78 9.62
N ARG A 15 8.29 -18.70 9.75
CA ARG A 15 9.74 -18.53 9.61
C ARG A 15 10.25 -18.45 8.15
N LYS A 16 9.40 -18.26 7.15
CA LYS A 16 9.79 -17.72 5.81
C LYS A 16 8.90 -16.55 5.42
N ALA A 17 8.11 -16.09 6.39
CA ALA A 17 7.20 -14.98 6.26
C ALA A 17 7.65 -13.74 7.05
N GLU A 18 8.67 -13.74 7.93
CA GLU A 18 10.12 -14.02 7.76
C GLU A 18 10.71 -13.62 6.40
N ALA A 19 11.90 -13.02 6.42
CA ALA A 19 12.73 -12.61 5.29
C ALA A 19 12.15 -11.61 4.26
N SER A 20 10.92 -11.78 3.78
CA SER A 20 10.41 -11.14 2.55
C SER A 20 9.65 -9.82 2.77
N LEU A 21 9.13 -9.54 3.97
CA LEU A 21 8.69 -8.17 4.31
C LEU A 21 9.89 -7.19 4.37
N ARG A 22 11.11 -7.73 4.40
CA ARG A 22 12.38 -7.04 4.69
C ARG A 22 13.15 -6.50 3.47
N LEU A 23 12.83 -6.89 2.23
CA LEU A 23 13.31 -6.13 1.05
C LEU A 23 12.61 -4.76 0.92
N GLU A 24 11.57 -4.54 1.72
CA GLU A 24 10.83 -3.27 1.84
C GLU A 24 10.89 -2.69 3.26
N GLY A 25 11.87 -3.11 4.08
CA GLY A 25 12.22 -2.50 5.37
C GLY A 25 11.18 -2.59 6.50
N LYS A 26 10.00 -3.17 6.28
CA LYS A 26 8.95 -3.25 7.29
C LYS A 26 9.09 -4.59 8.02
N ASP A 27 9.45 -4.57 9.30
CA ASP A 27 9.48 -5.79 10.13
C ASP A 27 8.26 -5.75 11.08
N PRO A 28 7.32 -6.69 10.98
CA PRO A 28 6.08 -6.67 11.76
C PRO A 28 6.22 -7.39 13.12
N THR A 29 7.41 -7.93 13.39
CA THR A 29 7.71 -8.73 14.57
C THR A 29 7.74 -7.81 15.80
N GLY A 30 6.94 -8.14 16.82
CA GLY A 30 6.86 -7.36 18.07
C GLY A 30 5.66 -6.44 18.20
N THR A 31 4.78 -6.37 17.19
CA THR A 31 3.48 -5.70 17.37
C THR A 31 2.51 -6.57 18.18
N PRO A 32 1.67 -5.99 19.05
CA PRO A 32 0.64 -6.74 19.80
C PRO A 32 -0.30 -7.53 18.88
N LEU A 33 -0.53 -7.03 17.67
CA LEU A 33 -1.34 -7.69 16.65
C LEU A 33 -0.65 -8.93 16.07
N TYR A 34 0.61 -8.82 15.64
CA TYR A 34 1.37 -9.94 15.07
C TYR A 34 1.44 -11.13 16.02
N GLU A 35 1.71 -10.87 17.30
CA GLU A 35 1.77 -11.92 18.33
C GLU A 35 0.40 -12.56 18.58
N SER A 36 -0.68 -11.77 18.58
CA SER A 36 -2.05 -12.27 18.72
C SER A 36 -2.45 -13.16 17.54
N VAL A 37 -2.12 -12.73 16.32
CA VAL A 37 -2.39 -13.45 15.08
C VAL A 37 -1.62 -14.77 15.03
N LYS A 38 -0.33 -14.73 15.35
CA LYS A 38 0.54 -15.91 15.42
C LYS A 38 0.00 -16.92 16.43
N ALA A 39 -0.45 -16.48 17.60
CA ALA A 39 -1.02 -17.35 18.62
C ALA A 39 -2.28 -18.08 18.12
N ARG A 40 -3.21 -17.35 17.48
CA ARG A 40 -4.44 -17.93 16.92
C ARG A 40 -4.17 -18.95 15.82
N ILE A 41 -3.11 -18.74 15.03
CA ILE A 41 -2.68 -19.69 13.99
C ILE A 41 -2.12 -20.97 14.58
N ILE A 42 -1.31 -20.85 15.63
CA ILE A 42 -0.73 -21.99 16.35
C ILE A 42 -1.83 -22.83 17.00
N LEU A 43 -2.86 -22.17 17.54
CA LEU A 43 -4.02 -22.82 18.14
C LEU A 43 -4.96 -23.48 17.10
N GLY A 44 -4.73 -23.24 15.81
CA GLY A 44 -5.59 -23.71 14.73
C GLY A 44 -6.95 -23.01 14.66
N GLU A 45 -7.14 -21.96 15.47
CA GLU A 45 -8.31 -21.07 15.44
C GLU A 45 -8.30 -20.17 14.21
N LEU A 46 -7.12 -19.92 13.67
CA LEU A 46 -6.90 -19.10 12.48
C LEU A 46 -6.01 -19.86 11.50
N THR A 47 -6.27 -19.73 10.22
CA THR A 47 -5.38 -20.28 9.20
C THR A 47 -4.17 -19.37 8.99
N TYR A 48 -3.05 -19.92 8.51
CA TYR A 48 -1.86 -19.15 8.17
C TYR A 48 -2.18 -17.98 7.23
N GLU A 49 -3.03 -18.21 6.21
CA GLU A 49 -3.44 -17.17 5.26
C GLU A 49 -4.31 -16.09 5.90
N GLN A 50 -5.26 -16.47 6.76
CA GLN A 50 -6.05 -15.47 7.49
C GLN A 50 -5.18 -14.63 8.42
N GLY A 51 -4.20 -15.22 9.11
CA GLY A 51 -3.29 -14.44 9.93
C GLY A 51 -2.37 -13.54 9.13
N ARG A 52 -1.84 -14.02 8.00
CA ARG A 52 -1.02 -13.19 7.10
C ARG A 52 -1.82 -12.00 6.54
N SER A 53 -3.09 -12.22 6.17
CA SER A 53 -3.99 -11.14 5.74
C SER A 53 -4.37 -10.18 6.87
N GLU A 54 -4.49 -10.64 8.12
CA GLU A 54 -4.78 -9.77 9.27
C GLU A 54 -3.59 -8.85 9.60
N ILE A 55 -2.37 -9.40 9.52
CA ILE A 55 -1.12 -8.63 9.67
C ILE A 55 -0.94 -7.67 8.49
N LEU A 56 -1.08 -8.15 7.26
CA LEU A 56 -0.97 -7.32 6.06
C LEU A 56 -2.01 -6.21 6.10
N ALA A 57 -3.29 -6.50 6.36
CA ALA A 57 -4.34 -5.51 6.46
C ALA A 57 -4.14 -4.47 7.58
N TYR A 58 -3.30 -4.72 8.58
CA TYR A 58 -2.94 -3.69 9.57
C TYR A 58 -1.92 -2.68 9.02
N TYR A 59 -0.98 -3.15 8.21
CA TYR A 59 -0.02 -2.28 7.52
C TYR A 59 -0.61 -1.66 6.24
N THR A 60 -1.46 -2.40 5.53
CA THR A 60 -2.23 -2.01 4.34
C THR A 60 -3.52 -1.26 4.71
N LYS A 61 -3.96 -1.23 5.98
CA LYS A 61 -4.91 -0.18 6.42
C LYS A 61 -4.27 1.22 6.40
N ALA A 62 -2.96 1.31 6.28
CA ALA A 62 -2.27 2.54 5.90
C ALA A 62 -2.12 2.70 4.37
N ASP A 63 -2.50 1.70 3.56
CA ASP A 63 -2.29 1.60 2.11
C ASP A 63 -3.48 0.85 1.44
N THR A 64 -4.63 1.52 1.40
CA THR A 64 -5.65 1.42 0.33
C THR A 64 -6.24 0.05 -0.05
N ALA A 65 -7.43 -0.26 0.49
CA ALA A 65 -8.38 -1.23 -0.09
C ALA A 65 -9.57 -0.47 -0.70
N GLY A 66 -9.28 0.37 -1.69
CA GLY A 66 -10.24 1.17 -2.45
C GLY A 66 -9.94 1.09 -3.96
N PRO A 67 -10.78 1.69 -4.81
CA PRO A 67 -10.49 1.84 -6.23
C PRO A 67 -9.13 2.51 -6.42
N VAL A 68 -8.40 2.10 -7.47
CA VAL A 68 -7.11 2.69 -7.86
C VAL A 68 -7.24 4.21 -7.82
N THR A 69 -6.52 4.83 -6.88
CA THR A 69 -6.56 6.27 -6.69
C THR A 69 -5.50 6.97 -7.55
N VAL A 70 -5.73 8.25 -7.84
CA VAL A 70 -4.72 9.11 -8.48
C VAL A 70 -3.38 9.03 -7.73
N GLY A 71 -3.44 9.02 -6.40
CA GLY A 71 -2.26 8.97 -5.52
C GLY A 71 -1.46 7.68 -5.61
N GLU A 72 -2.12 6.53 -5.77
CA GLU A 72 -1.44 5.25 -6.00
C GLU A 72 -0.72 5.23 -7.35
N ILE A 73 -1.38 5.63 -8.43
CA ILE A 73 -0.75 5.67 -9.76
C ILE A 73 0.43 6.65 -9.77
N LEU A 74 0.26 7.83 -9.17
CA LEU A 74 1.33 8.81 -9.03
C LEU A 74 2.54 8.24 -8.29
N THR A 75 2.31 7.49 -7.21
CA THR A 75 3.40 6.93 -6.39
C THR A 75 4.08 5.76 -7.09
N GLU A 76 3.32 4.80 -7.60
CA GLU A 76 3.85 3.57 -8.18
C GLU A 76 4.51 3.78 -9.53
N GLU A 77 3.87 4.56 -10.42
CA GLU A 77 4.28 4.66 -11.83
C GLU A 77 5.18 5.87 -12.11
N PHE A 78 5.23 6.86 -11.20
CA PHE A 78 6.02 8.08 -11.40
C PHE A 78 7.04 8.30 -10.29
N LEU A 79 6.62 8.43 -9.03
CA LEU A 79 7.53 8.78 -7.93
C LEU A 79 8.57 7.68 -7.65
N LYS A 80 8.15 6.42 -7.58
CA LYS A 80 9.06 5.28 -7.39
C LYS A 80 10.12 5.16 -8.51
N PRO A 81 9.77 5.13 -9.81
CA PRO A 81 10.76 5.00 -10.87
C PRO A 81 11.66 6.22 -11.03
N LEU A 82 11.16 7.43 -10.69
CA LEU A 82 11.97 8.65 -10.69
C LEU A 82 12.78 8.84 -9.40
N ASN A 83 12.59 7.97 -8.41
CA ASN A 83 13.17 8.08 -7.07
C ASN A 83 12.93 9.48 -6.46
N MET A 84 11.74 10.02 -6.71
CA MET A 84 11.30 11.35 -6.30
C MET A 84 10.39 11.22 -5.07
N SER A 85 10.61 12.07 -4.07
CA SER A 85 9.81 12.10 -2.86
C SER A 85 8.55 12.97 -3.05
N GLY A 86 7.49 12.72 -2.28
CA GLY A 86 6.29 13.57 -2.29
C GLY A 86 6.58 15.04 -1.95
N ASP A 87 7.62 15.30 -1.15
CA ASP A 87 8.12 16.65 -0.88
C ASP A 87 8.70 17.33 -2.13
N GLU A 88 9.46 16.60 -2.96
CA GLU A 88 10.04 17.13 -4.20
C GLU A 88 8.95 17.40 -5.23
N LEU A 89 7.92 16.53 -5.28
CA LEU A 89 6.75 16.76 -6.10
C LEU A 89 5.99 18.02 -5.67
N ALA A 90 5.87 18.26 -4.37
CA ALA A 90 5.22 19.47 -3.85
C ALA A 90 5.96 20.74 -4.30
N GLU A 91 7.29 20.71 -4.28
CA GLU A 91 8.13 21.79 -4.78
C GLU A 91 7.99 21.97 -6.30
N ALA A 92 7.94 20.87 -7.07
CA ALA A 92 7.75 20.91 -8.52
C ALA A 92 6.36 21.45 -8.92
N MET A 93 5.31 21.06 -8.19
CA MET A 93 3.94 21.54 -8.42
C MET A 93 3.68 22.94 -7.86
N GLY A 94 4.50 23.41 -6.92
CA GLY A 94 4.29 24.68 -6.23
C GLY A 94 3.14 24.67 -5.22
N ILE A 95 2.77 23.51 -4.69
CA ILE A 95 1.72 23.34 -3.67
C ILE A 95 2.31 22.86 -2.33
N SER A 96 1.51 22.87 -1.26
CA SER A 96 2.03 22.46 0.05
C SER A 96 2.29 20.95 0.09
N ARG A 97 3.29 20.53 0.87
CA ARG A 97 3.59 19.09 1.11
C ARG A 97 2.39 18.33 1.66
N GLN A 98 1.58 18.99 2.49
CA GLN A 98 0.34 18.45 3.02
C GLN A 98 -0.69 18.22 1.91
N ASP A 99 -0.80 19.15 0.96
CA ASP A 99 -1.71 19.04 -0.19
C ASP A 99 -1.32 17.86 -1.09
N VAL A 100 -0.03 17.69 -1.39
CA VAL A 100 0.46 16.50 -2.13
C VAL A 100 0.18 15.22 -1.36
N LYS A 101 0.45 15.21 -0.05
CA LYS A 101 0.18 14.05 0.78
C LYS A 101 -1.31 13.68 0.78
N ASP A 102 -2.20 14.67 0.82
CA ASP A 102 -3.64 14.44 0.77
C ASP A 102 -4.10 13.94 -0.60
N ILE A 103 -3.45 14.36 -1.69
CA ILE A 103 -3.65 13.79 -3.03
C ILE A 103 -3.16 12.33 -3.08
N ILE A 104 -1.96 12.05 -2.56
CA ILE A 104 -1.36 10.71 -2.54
C ILE A 104 -2.22 9.74 -1.72
N CYS A 105 -2.72 10.17 -0.56
CA CYS A 105 -3.60 9.36 0.28
C CYS A 105 -5.04 9.29 -0.23
N GLY A 106 -5.38 9.93 -1.36
CA GLY A 106 -6.74 9.96 -1.90
C GLY A 106 -7.74 10.72 -1.01
N MET A 107 -7.26 11.50 -0.04
CA MET A 107 -8.06 12.33 0.87
C MET A 107 -8.57 13.60 0.19
N ARG A 108 -7.92 14.00 -0.91
CA ARG A 108 -8.23 15.17 -1.72
C ARG A 108 -8.37 14.80 -3.19
N ARG A 109 -9.32 15.41 -3.89
CA ARG A 109 -9.44 15.32 -5.35
C ARG A 109 -8.39 16.19 -6.04
N LEU A 110 -7.85 15.67 -7.13
CA LEU A 110 -6.98 16.42 -8.02
C LEU A 110 -7.79 17.46 -8.81
N SER A 111 -7.35 18.72 -8.80
CA SER A 111 -7.98 19.80 -9.59
C SER A 111 -7.49 19.76 -11.04
N GLY A 112 -8.26 20.31 -11.98
CA GLY A 112 -7.85 20.39 -13.39
C GLY A 112 -6.54 21.15 -13.61
N ASP A 113 -6.33 22.26 -12.89
CA ASP A 113 -5.06 22.99 -12.93
C ASP A 113 -3.88 22.14 -12.41
N GLU A 114 -4.10 21.30 -11.39
CA GLU A 114 -3.06 20.41 -10.84
C GLU A 114 -2.78 19.23 -11.79
N ALA A 115 -3.81 18.69 -12.45
CA ALA A 115 -3.66 17.69 -13.50
C ALA A 115 -2.80 18.21 -14.67
N ARG A 116 -2.98 19.47 -15.06
CA ARG A 116 -2.17 20.11 -16.09
C ARG A 116 -0.71 20.28 -15.66
N VAL A 117 -0.48 20.61 -14.39
CA VAL A 117 0.88 20.73 -13.83
C VAL A 117 1.56 19.36 -13.75
N LEU A 118 0.86 18.31 -13.32
CA LEU A 118 1.38 16.93 -13.36
C LEU A 118 1.73 16.49 -14.78
N ALA A 119 0.87 16.83 -15.74
CA ALA A 119 1.10 16.58 -17.17
C ALA A 119 2.40 17.22 -17.65
N ASP A 120 2.66 18.48 -17.30
CA ASP A 120 3.89 19.20 -17.67
C ASP A 120 5.14 18.60 -16.99
N ILE A 121 5.06 18.29 -15.69
CA ILE A 121 6.18 17.72 -14.90
C ILE A 121 6.58 16.34 -15.41
N PHE A 122 5.60 15.47 -15.64
CA PHE A 122 5.85 14.08 -16.02
C PHE A 122 5.84 13.83 -17.53
N GLY A 123 5.55 14.85 -18.35
CA GLY A 123 5.40 14.71 -19.79
C GLY A 123 4.24 13.80 -20.19
N THR A 124 3.14 13.86 -19.43
CA THR A 124 1.90 13.10 -19.67
C THR A 124 0.77 14.01 -20.14
N ASP A 125 -0.39 13.46 -20.44
CA ASP A 125 -1.56 14.24 -20.87
C ASP A 125 -2.44 14.65 -19.67
N GLU A 126 -3.03 15.85 -19.72
CA GLU A 126 -3.99 16.33 -18.72
C GLU A 126 -5.21 15.38 -18.60
N ASP A 127 -5.67 14.85 -19.74
CA ASP A 127 -6.77 13.89 -19.81
C ASP A 127 -6.48 12.59 -19.07
N PHE A 128 -5.22 12.15 -18.99
CA PHE A 128 -4.84 10.94 -18.25
C PHE A 128 -5.19 11.10 -16.76
N TRP A 129 -4.79 12.23 -16.16
CA TRP A 129 -5.03 12.54 -14.76
C TRP A 129 -6.52 12.80 -14.47
N ASN A 130 -7.22 13.48 -15.37
CA ASN A 130 -8.68 13.67 -15.27
C ASN A 130 -9.43 12.34 -15.34
N ASN A 131 -9.05 11.44 -16.25
CA ASN A 131 -9.67 10.12 -16.38
C ASN A 131 -9.43 9.25 -15.13
N LEU A 132 -8.24 9.31 -14.54
CA LEU A 132 -7.96 8.66 -13.26
C LEU A 132 -8.87 9.17 -12.14
N GLN A 133 -9.08 10.50 -12.07
CA GLN A 133 -9.97 11.09 -11.08
C GLN A 133 -11.44 10.67 -11.29
N ILE A 134 -11.89 10.54 -12.54
CA ILE A 134 -13.24 10.05 -12.88
C ILE A 134 -13.40 8.59 -12.46
N LEU A 135 -12.39 7.74 -12.70
CA LEU A 135 -12.40 6.35 -12.27
C LEU A 135 -12.48 6.23 -10.74
N GLN A 136 -11.74 7.08 -10.03
CA GLN A 136 -11.78 7.14 -8.57
C GLN A 136 -13.15 7.61 -8.04
N ASP A 137 -13.83 8.53 -8.72
CA ASP A 137 -15.13 9.05 -8.30
C ASP A 137 -16.33 8.16 -8.63
N SER A 138 -16.16 7.26 -9.59
CA SER A 138 -17.23 6.40 -10.10
C SER A 138 -17.47 5.14 -9.26
N ASN A 139 -16.77 4.98 -8.14
CA ASN A 139 -16.75 3.77 -7.31
C ASN A 139 -16.91 4.08 -5.83
#